data_AF-A0A524NJ90-F1
#
_entry.id   AF-A0A524NJ90-F1
#
_cell.length_a   1.000
_cell.length_b   1.000
_cell.length_c   1.000
_cell.angle_alpha   90.00
_cell.angle_beta   90.00
_cell.angle_gamma   90.00
#
_symmetry.space_group_name_H-M   'P 1'
#
loop_
_entity.id
_entity.type
_entity.pdbx_description
1 polymer ?
#
loop_
_entity_poly.entity_id
_entity_poly.type
_entity_poly.pdbx_seq_one_letter_code
_entity_poly.pdbx_strand_id
1 'polypeptide(L)'
;MRNDLPISLQNPDELSLENAYRSLSRTGEITVETSLPKLSFQLEQLEHAGFAGMEIKAFASADEKITIRACKGKQGSCFNTGRTASYLGTALAALDDDHHLLLAGEALPICEKTATLFSFPAYNNHIKCSDADAGLTEKLQTDPELFDCDNFESSQERLYAQIQEKKPGAEFKDLFYPGPFKLLVLEDGTIIHRGRINKVPVEDAHKLIKGEALFSMDGQAGGPHESFTELYKAKGPRCLLSISHQKVITSPDLVPDFSALNTISRDLKNRLIDTIESKKDYFMLTGSNREDEYGCCPSDEVTMADHMARKGILSASRETATAEVCPLTIYAFRNEISSKDENLQFNQDQNFREEVLSRLKKNNPGLLKAITRWALFIFVALTLLLAIVRISGPSSPLQNNELYTRLEVSRPNSTVLVLFHYNKRCEQCLTMEKYSREVLKDDFSTMEQKKEIQFRQVVMDLPENRTLVDRYGLVTSTLVIIKFQNMEEDSIRVLDRSWALFNQEKEFKKMLSEELHQMTGQER
;
A
#
# COMPACT_ATOMS: atom_id res chain seq x y z
N MET A 1 -16.25 -18.26 -22.11
CA MET A 1 -16.35 -19.47 -21.26
C MET A 1 -16.17 -20.67 -22.17
N ARG A 2 -15.07 -21.41 -22.07
CA ARG A 2 -15.04 -22.77 -22.64
C ARG A 2 -15.95 -23.60 -21.74
N ASN A 3 -16.95 -24.27 -22.32
CA ASN A 3 -17.66 -25.32 -21.61
C ASN A 3 -16.67 -26.47 -21.46
N ASP A 4 -15.96 -26.50 -20.34
CA ASP A 4 -15.15 -27.65 -20.00
C ASP A 4 -16.09 -28.84 -19.85
N LEU A 5 -15.78 -29.92 -20.57
CA LEU A 5 -16.45 -31.18 -20.33
C LEU A 5 -16.09 -31.63 -18.90
N PRO A 6 -17.07 -32.01 -18.07
CA PRO A 6 -16.78 -32.48 -16.72
C PRO A 6 -15.89 -33.72 -16.79
N ILE A 7 -14.75 -33.67 -16.09
CA ILE A 7 -13.84 -34.83 -15.99
C ILE A 7 -14.34 -35.71 -14.85
N SER A 8 -14.52 -37.00 -15.13
CA SER A 8 -14.91 -38.00 -14.15
C SER A 8 -13.91 -39.15 -14.17
N LEU A 9 -13.29 -39.45 -13.03
CA LEU A 9 -12.31 -40.53 -12.88
C LEU A 9 -12.76 -41.52 -11.82
N GLN A 10 -12.38 -42.80 -11.97
CA GLN A 10 -12.69 -43.86 -11.01
C GLN A 10 -11.39 -44.38 -10.38
N ASN A 11 -11.23 -44.19 -9.07
CA ASN A 11 -10.02 -44.52 -8.31
C ASN A 11 -8.71 -44.12 -9.04
N PRO A 12 -8.57 -42.84 -9.44
CA PRO A 12 -7.40 -42.40 -10.18
C PRO A 12 -6.12 -42.54 -9.34
N ASP A 13 -5.00 -42.68 -10.04
CA ASP A 13 -3.67 -42.49 -9.49
C ASP A 13 -3.27 -41.00 -9.53
N GLU A 14 -2.15 -40.67 -8.90
CA GLU A 14 -1.59 -39.31 -8.82
C GLU A 14 -1.42 -38.67 -10.21
N LEU A 15 -0.81 -39.41 -11.14
CA LEU A 15 -0.53 -38.93 -12.49
C LEU A 15 -1.82 -38.60 -13.26
N SER A 16 -2.87 -39.40 -13.09
CA SER A 16 -4.18 -39.14 -13.69
C SER A 16 -4.80 -37.86 -13.14
N LEU A 17 -4.67 -37.60 -11.84
CA LEU A 17 -5.14 -36.37 -11.20
C LEU A 17 -4.35 -35.14 -11.67
N GLU A 18 -3.02 -35.22 -11.77
CA GLU A 18 -2.20 -34.14 -12.31
C GLU A 18 -2.57 -33.79 -13.76
N ASN A 19 -2.75 -34.82 -14.60
CA ASN A 19 -3.14 -34.63 -16.00
C ASN A 19 -4.53 -34.00 -16.10
N ALA A 20 -5.49 -34.44 -15.27
CA ALA A 20 -6.80 -33.83 -15.18
C ALA A 20 -6.70 -32.36 -14.77
N TYR A 21 -5.96 -32.05 -13.70
CA TYR A 21 -5.74 -30.69 -13.22
C TYR A 21 -5.19 -29.78 -14.33
N ARG A 22 -4.17 -30.24 -15.07
CA ARG A 22 -3.58 -29.46 -16.19
C ARG A 22 -4.56 -29.21 -17.33
N SER A 23 -5.48 -30.13 -17.57
CA SER A 23 -6.45 -30.03 -18.68
C SER A 23 -7.66 -29.13 -18.37
N LEU A 24 -8.02 -28.96 -17.10
CA LEU A 24 -9.14 -28.13 -16.67
C LEU A 24 -8.85 -26.64 -16.84
N SER A 25 -9.87 -25.85 -17.16
CA SER A 25 -9.79 -24.39 -17.07
C SER A 25 -9.65 -23.91 -15.62
N ARG A 26 -9.40 -22.61 -15.47
CA ARG A 26 -9.16 -21.96 -14.17
C ARG A 26 -10.20 -22.26 -13.09
N THR A 27 -11.47 -22.44 -13.48
CA THR A 27 -12.58 -22.75 -12.56
C THR A 27 -13.21 -24.10 -12.88
N GLY A 28 -12.45 -24.99 -13.51
CA GLY A 28 -12.91 -26.33 -13.88
C GLY A 28 -13.10 -27.22 -12.66
N GLU A 29 -13.86 -28.29 -12.86
CA GLU A 29 -14.25 -29.23 -11.81
C GLU A 29 -13.94 -30.67 -12.24
N ILE A 30 -13.54 -31.48 -11.26
CA ILE A 30 -13.41 -32.92 -11.40
C ILE A 30 -14.36 -33.65 -10.46
N THR A 31 -14.81 -34.81 -10.91
CA THR A 31 -15.49 -35.82 -10.08
C THR A 31 -14.63 -37.07 -9.96
N VAL A 32 -14.42 -37.56 -8.74
CA VAL A 32 -13.68 -38.79 -8.46
C VAL A 32 -14.60 -39.78 -7.76
N GLU A 33 -14.81 -40.94 -8.38
CA GLU A 33 -15.47 -42.08 -7.75
C GLU A 33 -14.45 -42.93 -6.98
N THR A 34 -14.68 -43.18 -5.69
CA THR A 34 -13.84 -44.03 -4.85
C THR A 34 -14.65 -44.87 -3.85
N SER A 35 -13.97 -45.61 -2.98
CA SER A 35 -14.56 -46.41 -1.90
C SER A 35 -14.06 -45.94 -0.54
N LEU A 36 -14.80 -46.29 0.53
CA LEU A 36 -14.50 -45.84 1.88
C LEU A 36 -13.06 -46.16 2.33
N PRO A 37 -12.49 -47.34 2.06
CA PRO A 37 -11.10 -47.64 2.40
C PRO A 37 -10.05 -46.79 1.65
N LYS A 38 -10.42 -46.18 0.52
CA LYS A 38 -9.53 -45.37 -0.32
C LYS A 38 -9.78 -43.87 -0.20
N LEU A 39 -10.81 -43.47 0.55
CA LEU A 39 -11.26 -42.08 0.64
C LEU A 39 -10.15 -41.14 1.13
N SER A 40 -9.50 -41.48 2.25
CA SER A 40 -8.41 -40.69 2.82
C SER A 40 -7.28 -40.47 1.82
N PHE A 41 -6.86 -41.54 1.16
CA PHE A 41 -5.82 -41.50 0.14
C PHE A 41 -6.23 -40.61 -1.04
N GLN A 42 -7.47 -40.74 -1.55
CA GLN A 42 -7.92 -39.94 -2.69
C GLN A 42 -8.03 -38.44 -2.36
N LEU A 43 -8.44 -38.07 -1.14
CA LEU A 43 -8.46 -36.67 -0.69
C LEU A 43 -7.04 -36.09 -0.64
N GLU A 44 -6.08 -36.83 -0.11
CA GLU A 44 -4.66 -36.43 -0.06
C GLU A 44 -4.08 -36.25 -1.48
N GLN A 45 -4.36 -37.19 -2.39
CA GLN A 45 -3.88 -37.10 -3.77
C GLN A 45 -4.50 -35.92 -4.54
N LEU A 46 -5.77 -35.62 -4.30
CA LEU A 46 -6.42 -34.42 -4.85
C LEU A 46 -5.76 -33.14 -4.33
N GLU A 47 -5.42 -33.09 -3.04
CA GLU A 47 -4.73 -31.96 -2.42
C GLU A 47 -3.35 -31.75 -3.06
N HIS A 48 -2.56 -32.82 -3.20
CA HIS A 48 -1.24 -32.77 -3.83
C HIS A 48 -1.31 -32.35 -5.30
N ALA A 49 -2.32 -32.81 -6.02
CA ALA A 49 -2.56 -32.39 -7.41
C ALA A 49 -3.01 -30.91 -7.53
N GLY A 50 -3.30 -30.23 -6.41
CA GLY A 50 -3.64 -28.80 -6.36
C GLY A 50 -5.14 -28.50 -6.36
N PHE A 51 -6.00 -29.52 -6.29
CA PHE A 51 -7.45 -29.31 -6.18
C PHE A 51 -7.84 -28.76 -4.81
N ALA A 52 -8.92 -28.00 -4.77
CA ALA A 52 -9.45 -27.37 -3.58
C ALA A 52 -10.99 -27.46 -3.55
N GLY A 53 -11.59 -27.09 -2.42
CA GLY A 53 -13.05 -27.10 -2.25
C GLY A 53 -13.64 -28.50 -2.42
N MET A 54 -13.01 -29.49 -1.78
CA MET A 54 -13.43 -30.88 -1.86
C MET A 54 -14.77 -31.08 -1.16
N GLU A 55 -15.74 -31.63 -1.88
CA GLU A 55 -17.08 -31.94 -1.40
C GLU A 55 -17.35 -33.43 -1.61
N ILE A 56 -17.71 -34.13 -0.54
CA ILE A 56 -18.10 -35.54 -0.63
C ILE A 56 -19.61 -35.63 -0.70
N LYS A 57 -20.13 -36.20 -1.78
CA LYS A 57 -21.57 -36.47 -1.92
C LYS A 57 -21.92 -37.78 -1.22
N ALA A 58 -22.90 -37.67 -0.32
CA ALA A 58 -23.54 -38.64 0.58
C ALA A 58 -23.10 -40.12 0.55
N PHE A 59 -22.99 -40.68 1.76
CA PHE A 59 -22.83 -42.10 2.04
C PHE A 59 -24.16 -42.62 2.61
N ALA A 60 -24.69 -43.74 2.09
CA ALA A 60 -25.75 -44.50 2.77
C ALA A 60 -25.21 -45.80 3.42
N SER A 61 -24.06 -46.33 2.97
CA SER A 61 -23.38 -47.47 3.59
C SER A 61 -21.89 -47.58 3.23
N ALA A 62 -21.13 -48.42 3.94
CA ALA A 62 -19.69 -48.65 3.72
C ALA A 62 -19.35 -49.28 2.35
N ASP A 63 -20.33 -49.92 1.70
CA ASP A 63 -20.19 -50.60 0.41
C ASP A 63 -20.54 -49.70 -0.80
N GLU A 64 -20.99 -48.47 -0.55
CA GLU A 64 -21.37 -47.54 -1.63
C GLU A 64 -20.16 -46.84 -2.25
N LYS A 65 -20.31 -46.53 -3.54
CA LYS A 65 -19.39 -45.67 -4.26
C LYS A 65 -19.49 -44.25 -3.70
N ILE A 66 -18.36 -43.69 -3.32
CA ILE A 66 -18.22 -42.33 -2.83
C ILE A 66 -17.87 -41.45 -4.00
N THR A 67 -18.53 -40.31 -4.10
CA THR A 67 -18.21 -39.31 -5.11
C THR A 67 -17.58 -38.09 -4.43
N ILE A 68 -16.33 -37.79 -4.79
CA ILE A 68 -15.63 -36.57 -4.40
C ILE A 68 -15.72 -35.59 -5.57
N ARG A 69 -16.20 -34.39 -5.30
CA ARG A 69 -16.16 -33.26 -6.22
C ARG A 69 -15.06 -32.33 -5.76
N ALA A 70 -14.20 -31.89 -6.68
CA ALA A 70 -13.11 -30.98 -6.35
C ALA A 70 -12.91 -29.97 -7.48
N CYS A 71 -12.46 -28.77 -7.12
CA CYS A 71 -12.38 -27.65 -8.04
C CYS A 71 -10.94 -27.23 -8.27
N LYS A 72 -10.66 -26.79 -9.49
CA LYS A 72 -9.49 -25.99 -9.82
C LYS A 72 -9.84 -24.52 -9.58
N GLY A 73 -8.93 -23.77 -8.99
CA GLY A 73 -9.16 -22.34 -8.68
C GLY A 73 -7.89 -21.52 -8.54
N LYS A 74 -6.72 -22.16 -8.57
CA LYS A 74 -5.46 -21.55 -8.14
C LYS A 74 -4.68 -20.87 -9.28
N GLN A 75 -5.20 -20.79 -10.50
CA GLN A 75 -4.41 -20.23 -11.63
C GLN A 75 -4.43 -18.70 -11.71
N GLY A 76 -3.27 -18.14 -12.06
CA GLY A 76 -3.08 -16.71 -12.35
C GLY A 76 -2.71 -15.87 -11.14
N SER A 77 -2.34 -14.61 -11.38
CA SER A 77 -1.83 -13.69 -10.35
C SER A 77 -2.86 -13.32 -9.28
N CYS A 78 -2.39 -13.13 -8.05
CA CYS A 78 -3.19 -12.58 -6.96
C CYS A 78 -3.36 -11.07 -7.11
N PHE A 79 -4.59 -10.62 -7.38
CA PHE A 79 -4.91 -9.19 -7.49
C PHE A 79 -5.77 -8.70 -6.33
N ASN A 80 -5.56 -7.44 -5.97
CA ASN A 80 -6.25 -6.75 -4.90
C ASN A 80 -7.56 -6.17 -5.41
N THR A 81 -8.68 -6.65 -4.88
CA THR A 81 -10.03 -6.12 -5.13
C THR A 81 -10.69 -5.59 -3.86
N GLY A 82 -9.92 -5.46 -2.77
CA GLY A 82 -10.43 -5.00 -1.47
C GLY A 82 -11.35 -5.99 -0.77
N ARG A 83 -11.45 -7.23 -1.26
CA ARG A 83 -12.33 -8.25 -0.67
C ARG A 83 -11.76 -8.80 0.64
N THR A 84 -12.69 -9.19 1.50
CA THR A 84 -12.40 -9.96 2.71
C THR A 84 -13.24 -11.23 2.76
N ALA A 85 -12.75 -12.27 3.44
CA ALA A 85 -13.51 -13.47 3.78
C ALA A 85 -13.72 -13.58 5.29
N SER A 86 -14.94 -13.92 5.69
CA SER A 86 -15.28 -14.24 7.07
C SER A 86 -15.65 -15.72 7.19
N TYR A 87 -15.07 -16.39 8.18
CA TYR A 87 -15.39 -17.77 8.49
C TYR A 87 -16.69 -17.86 9.29
N LEU A 88 -17.59 -18.73 8.82
CA LEU A 88 -18.92 -19.00 9.39
C LEU A 88 -19.04 -20.41 9.96
N GLY A 89 -17.97 -21.21 9.89
CA GLY A 89 -17.97 -22.57 10.41
C GLY A 89 -18.00 -22.63 11.94
N THR A 90 -18.07 -23.85 12.45
CA THR A 90 -18.24 -24.18 13.87
C THR A 90 -16.94 -24.11 14.66
N ALA A 91 -15.81 -24.36 14.00
CA ALA A 91 -14.49 -24.34 14.63
C ALA A 91 -14.02 -22.91 14.95
N LEU A 92 -12.94 -22.78 15.71
CA LEU A 92 -12.31 -21.47 15.98
C LEU A 92 -11.52 -20.98 14.76
N ALA A 93 -10.90 -21.89 14.01
CA ALA A 93 -10.20 -21.57 12.78
C ALA A 93 -10.31 -22.69 11.74
N ALA A 94 -10.13 -22.32 10.48
CA ALA A 94 -10.04 -23.24 9.36
C ALA A 94 -8.86 -22.87 8.45
N LEU A 95 -8.07 -23.88 8.07
CA LEU A 95 -6.96 -23.72 7.12
C LEU A 95 -7.37 -24.27 5.76
N ASP A 96 -7.36 -23.44 4.73
CA ASP A 96 -7.68 -23.88 3.37
C ASP A 96 -6.48 -24.55 2.67
N ASP A 97 -6.70 -24.98 1.42
CA ASP A 97 -5.71 -25.65 0.58
C ASP A 97 -4.60 -24.70 0.07
N ASP A 98 -4.73 -23.38 0.25
CA ASP A 98 -3.79 -22.35 -0.17
C ASP A 98 -3.06 -21.69 1.03
N HIS A 99 -3.15 -22.32 2.20
CA HIS A 99 -2.57 -21.85 3.46
C HIS A 99 -3.18 -20.57 4.01
N HIS A 100 -4.41 -20.18 3.63
CA HIS A 100 -5.14 -19.12 4.33
C HIS A 100 -5.73 -19.68 5.62
N LEU A 101 -5.31 -19.12 6.76
CA LEU A 101 -5.88 -19.44 8.06
C LEU A 101 -7.02 -18.46 8.38
N LEU A 102 -8.25 -18.94 8.27
CA LEU A 102 -9.46 -18.19 8.54
C LEU A 102 -9.82 -18.31 10.03
N LEU A 103 -9.87 -17.17 10.74
CA LEU A 103 -10.21 -17.11 12.16
C LEU A 103 -11.68 -16.71 12.34
N ALA A 104 -12.40 -17.40 13.23
CA ALA A 104 -13.77 -17.06 13.56
C ALA A 104 -13.85 -15.65 14.17
N GLY A 105 -14.79 -14.85 13.67
CA GLY A 105 -14.97 -13.46 14.11
C GLY A 105 -14.02 -12.44 13.48
N GLU A 106 -13.09 -12.87 12.62
CA GLU A 106 -12.22 -11.97 11.86
C GLU A 106 -12.62 -11.92 10.38
N ALA A 107 -12.37 -10.77 9.73
CA ALA A 107 -12.47 -10.63 8.28
C ALA A 107 -11.06 -10.65 7.69
N LEU A 108 -10.70 -11.76 7.04
CA LEU A 108 -9.39 -11.95 6.43
C LEU A 108 -9.36 -11.24 5.06
N PRO A 109 -8.44 -10.27 4.83
CA PRO A 109 -8.22 -9.74 3.48
C PRO A 109 -7.80 -10.87 2.53
N ILE A 110 -8.41 -10.92 1.35
CA ILE A 110 -8.15 -11.95 0.35
C ILE A 110 -8.02 -11.37 -1.05
N CYS A 111 -7.26 -12.05 -1.90
CA CYS A 111 -7.18 -11.71 -3.32
C CYS A 111 -8.42 -12.17 -4.09
N GLU A 112 -8.60 -11.64 -5.31
CA GLU A 112 -9.74 -11.99 -6.18
C GLU A 112 -9.80 -13.49 -6.54
N LYS A 113 -8.64 -14.13 -6.62
CA LYS A 113 -8.52 -15.57 -6.90
C LYS A 113 -9.05 -16.41 -5.74
N THR A 114 -8.65 -16.10 -4.51
CA THR A 114 -9.18 -16.74 -3.30
C THR A 114 -10.69 -16.48 -3.16
N ALA A 115 -11.17 -15.29 -3.51
CA ALA A 115 -12.61 -15.00 -3.51
C ALA A 115 -13.38 -15.86 -4.53
N THR A 116 -12.79 -16.10 -5.70
CA THR A 116 -13.35 -17.03 -6.70
C THR A 116 -13.40 -18.45 -6.15
N LEU A 117 -12.34 -18.91 -5.48
CA LEU A 117 -12.29 -20.23 -4.85
C LEU A 117 -13.41 -20.39 -3.80
N PHE A 118 -13.57 -19.41 -2.92
CA PHE A 118 -14.59 -19.42 -1.87
C PHE A 118 -16.02 -19.25 -2.38
N SER A 119 -16.21 -18.92 -3.66
CA SER A 119 -17.53 -18.94 -4.31
C SER A 119 -17.99 -20.35 -4.70
N PHE A 120 -17.13 -21.37 -4.62
CA PHE A 120 -17.50 -22.73 -4.96
C PHE A 120 -18.46 -23.33 -3.93
N PRO A 121 -19.39 -24.22 -4.35
CA PRO A 121 -20.47 -24.68 -3.49
C PRO A 121 -20.01 -25.35 -2.19
N ALA A 122 -18.82 -25.98 -2.19
CA ALA A 122 -18.23 -26.59 -1.00
C ALA A 122 -18.04 -25.61 0.16
N TYR A 123 -17.86 -24.31 -0.13
CA TYR A 123 -17.62 -23.27 0.89
C TYR A 123 -18.88 -22.47 1.27
N ASN A 124 -20.01 -22.64 0.57
CA ASN A 124 -21.19 -21.77 0.70
C ASN A 124 -21.72 -21.61 2.13
N ASN A 125 -21.59 -22.65 2.97
CA ASN A 125 -22.06 -22.63 4.35
C ASN A 125 -20.97 -22.24 5.36
N HIS A 126 -19.72 -22.11 4.92
CA HIS A 126 -18.56 -21.93 5.79
C HIS A 126 -17.87 -20.59 5.60
N ILE A 127 -18.06 -19.92 4.46
CA ILE A 127 -17.36 -18.67 4.15
C ILE A 127 -18.34 -17.65 3.58
N LYS A 128 -18.18 -16.40 4.02
CA LYS A 128 -18.80 -15.24 3.39
C LYS A 128 -17.72 -14.28 2.90
N CYS A 129 -17.70 -14.03 1.60
CA CYS A 129 -16.87 -12.98 1.02
C CYS A 129 -17.62 -11.64 1.01
N SER A 130 -16.90 -10.54 1.23
CA SER A 130 -17.42 -9.19 1.00
C SER A 130 -17.51 -8.91 -0.50
N ASP A 131 -18.29 -7.88 -0.86
CA ASP A 131 -18.23 -7.31 -2.21
C ASP A 131 -16.86 -6.71 -2.51
N ALA A 132 -16.51 -6.65 -3.80
CA ALA A 132 -15.28 -6.00 -4.25
C ALA A 132 -15.42 -4.48 -4.21
N ASP A 133 -14.30 -3.80 -3.97
CA ASP A 133 -14.23 -2.34 -4.13
C ASP A 133 -14.38 -1.97 -5.61
N ALA A 134 -15.26 -1.02 -5.90
CA ALA A 134 -15.58 -0.63 -7.28
C ALA A 134 -14.37 0.00 -8.00
N GLY A 135 -13.55 0.80 -7.30
CA GLY A 135 -12.38 1.43 -7.88
C GLY A 135 -11.26 0.45 -8.17
N LEU A 136 -11.01 -0.51 -7.26
CA LEU A 136 -10.05 -1.59 -7.49
C LEU A 136 -10.53 -2.55 -8.60
N THR A 137 -11.84 -2.78 -8.70
CA THR A 137 -12.42 -3.61 -9.78
C THR A 137 -12.23 -2.98 -11.16
N GLU A 138 -12.37 -1.66 -11.28
CA GLU A 138 -12.08 -0.94 -12.53
C GLU A 138 -10.60 -1.02 -12.89
N LYS A 139 -9.72 -0.86 -11.91
CA LYS A 139 -8.26 -1.01 -12.07
C LYS A 139 -7.86 -2.42 -12.50
N LEU A 140 -8.57 -3.46 -12.05
CA LEU A 140 -8.28 -4.85 -12.43
C LEU A 140 -8.23 -5.07 -13.95
N GLN A 141 -8.98 -4.27 -14.72
CA GLN A 141 -9.01 -4.37 -16.18
C GLN A 141 -7.95 -3.52 -16.90
N THR A 142 -7.39 -2.52 -16.21
CA THR A 142 -6.57 -1.46 -16.84
C THR A 142 -5.14 -1.44 -16.29
N ASP A 143 -4.99 -1.47 -14.97
CA ASP A 143 -3.73 -1.45 -14.23
C ASP A 143 -3.91 -2.21 -12.89
N PRO A 144 -3.90 -3.56 -12.93
CA PRO A 144 -4.29 -4.38 -11.79
C PRO A 144 -3.25 -4.32 -10.66
N GLU A 145 -3.72 -4.05 -9.45
CA GLU A 145 -2.87 -4.00 -8.25
C GLU A 145 -2.62 -5.42 -7.71
N LEU A 146 -1.37 -5.76 -7.44
CA LEU A 146 -1.01 -7.06 -6.83
C LEU A 146 -1.44 -7.11 -5.36
N PHE A 147 -1.92 -8.27 -4.92
CA PHE A 147 -2.27 -8.52 -3.53
C PHE A 147 -1.14 -9.25 -2.81
N ASP A 148 -0.74 -8.77 -1.64
CA ASP A 148 0.23 -9.43 -0.78
C ASP A 148 -0.44 -10.52 0.06
N CYS A 149 -0.13 -11.79 -0.24
CA CYS A 149 -0.69 -12.94 0.45
C CYS A 149 0.09 -13.32 1.72
N ASP A 150 1.16 -12.61 2.09
CA ASP A 150 2.03 -12.98 3.20
C ASP A 150 1.44 -12.67 4.59
N ASN A 151 0.54 -13.55 5.05
CA ASN A 151 -0.08 -13.40 6.38
C ASN A 151 -0.02 -14.68 7.25
N PHE A 152 0.59 -15.76 6.76
CA PHE A 152 0.55 -17.08 7.41
C PHE A 152 1.10 -17.07 8.84
N GLU A 153 2.30 -16.52 9.05
CA GLU A 153 2.93 -16.45 10.38
C GLU A 153 2.06 -15.64 11.35
N SER A 154 1.67 -14.42 10.93
CA SER A 154 0.87 -13.52 11.76
C SER A 154 -0.47 -14.12 12.14
N SER A 155 -1.08 -14.91 11.25
CA SER A 155 -2.39 -15.53 11.49
C SER A 155 -2.29 -16.65 12.52
N GLN A 156 -1.20 -17.42 12.51
CA GLN A 156 -0.97 -18.42 13.55
C GLN A 156 -0.56 -17.81 14.89
N GLU A 157 0.20 -16.72 14.90
CA GLU A 157 0.48 -15.96 16.13
C GLU A 157 -0.82 -15.49 16.79
N ARG A 158 -1.77 -14.96 16.00
CA ARG A 158 -3.11 -14.58 16.49
C ARG A 158 -3.88 -15.78 17.02
N LEU A 159 -3.93 -16.89 16.28
CA LEU A 159 -4.57 -18.13 16.73
C LEU A 159 -3.99 -18.62 18.06
N TYR A 160 -2.67 -18.64 18.17
CA TYR A 160 -1.97 -19.09 19.38
C TYR A 160 -2.29 -18.19 20.57
N ALA A 161 -2.32 -16.87 20.38
CA ALA A 161 -2.72 -15.94 21.42
C ALA A 161 -4.16 -16.17 21.93
N GLN A 162 -5.08 -16.60 21.06
CA GLN A 162 -6.47 -16.91 21.44
C GLN A 162 -6.63 -18.23 22.22
N ILE A 163 -5.73 -19.20 22.01
CA ILE A 163 -5.89 -20.57 22.54
C ILE A 163 -4.98 -20.87 23.74
N GLN A 164 -3.80 -20.24 23.85
CA GLN A 164 -2.70 -20.67 24.73
C GLN A 164 -3.02 -20.96 26.21
N GLU A 165 -4.13 -20.47 26.75
CA GLU A 165 -4.58 -20.70 28.15
C GLU A 165 -5.68 -21.75 28.30
N LYS A 166 -6.21 -22.28 27.19
CA LYS A 166 -7.31 -23.25 27.18
C LYS A 166 -6.79 -24.66 27.41
N LYS A 167 -7.63 -25.48 28.07
CA LYS A 167 -7.32 -26.88 28.34
C LYS A 167 -8.03 -27.76 27.31
N PRO A 168 -7.36 -28.81 26.79
CA PRO A 168 -7.99 -29.75 25.88
C PRO A 168 -9.14 -30.49 26.59
N GLY A 169 -10.11 -30.94 25.79
CA GLY A 169 -11.20 -31.80 26.25
C GLY A 169 -10.69 -33.04 26.99
N ALA A 170 -11.45 -33.49 28.01
CA ALA A 170 -11.08 -34.66 28.81
C ALA A 170 -11.51 -35.99 28.17
N GLU A 171 -12.53 -35.97 27.31
CA GLU A 171 -13.09 -37.14 26.64
C GLU A 171 -13.24 -36.87 25.14
N PHE A 172 -12.94 -37.90 24.33
CA PHE A 172 -12.90 -37.79 22.87
C PHE A 172 -13.77 -38.84 22.19
N LYS A 173 -14.31 -38.45 21.03
CA LYS A 173 -14.99 -39.31 20.07
C LYS A 173 -14.20 -39.34 18.76
N ASP A 174 -14.14 -40.51 18.14
CA ASP A 174 -13.51 -40.69 16.82
C ASP A 174 -14.48 -40.29 15.70
N LEU A 175 -14.11 -39.25 14.97
CA LEU A 175 -14.89 -38.70 13.86
C LEU A 175 -14.04 -38.43 12.63
N PHE A 176 -14.53 -38.86 11.47
CA PHE A 176 -13.96 -38.54 10.17
C PHE A 176 -14.39 -37.15 9.72
N TYR A 177 -13.42 -36.35 9.25
CA TYR A 177 -13.69 -35.01 8.70
C TYR A 177 -13.55 -34.99 7.17
N PRO A 178 -14.64 -34.79 6.41
CA PRO A 178 -14.62 -34.85 4.95
C PRO A 178 -14.10 -33.61 4.22
N GLY A 179 -14.08 -32.43 4.86
CA GLY A 179 -13.71 -31.17 4.20
C GLY A 179 -14.76 -30.08 4.45
N PRO A 180 -14.66 -28.90 3.78
CA PRO A 180 -13.81 -28.61 2.61
C PRO A 180 -12.39 -28.17 2.94
N PHE A 181 -12.12 -27.73 4.17
CA PHE A 181 -10.81 -27.22 4.59
C PHE A 181 -9.79 -28.33 4.82
N LYS A 182 -8.50 -28.04 4.67
CA LYS A 182 -7.40 -28.97 4.96
C LYS A 182 -7.38 -29.39 6.42
N LEU A 183 -7.63 -28.45 7.33
CA LEU A 183 -7.84 -28.72 8.74
C LEU A 183 -8.70 -27.66 9.42
N LEU A 184 -9.24 -28.02 10.58
CA LEU A 184 -9.92 -27.13 11.51
C LEU A 184 -9.14 -27.09 12.83
N VAL A 185 -9.21 -25.96 13.54
CA VAL A 185 -8.70 -25.83 14.91
C VAL A 185 -9.86 -25.44 15.82
N LEU A 186 -10.11 -26.24 16.85
CA LEU A 186 -11.16 -26.01 17.82
C LEU A 186 -10.74 -24.98 18.86
N GLU A 187 -11.72 -24.54 19.66
CA GLU A 187 -11.47 -23.59 20.73
C GLU A 187 -10.43 -24.06 21.73
N ASP A 188 -10.40 -25.35 22.06
CA ASP A 188 -9.46 -25.94 23.02
C ASP A 188 -8.07 -26.23 22.43
N GLY A 189 -7.86 -25.90 21.14
CA GLY A 189 -6.64 -26.18 20.41
C GLY A 189 -6.60 -27.55 19.73
N THR A 190 -7.65 -28.37 19.81
CA THR A 190 -7.71 -29.62 19.07
C THR A 190 -7.66 -29.37 17.56
N ILE A 191 -6.77 -30.07 16.86
CA ILE A 191 -6.68 -30.05 15.40
C ILE A 191 -7.51 -31.20 14.81
N ILE A 192 -8.29 -30.89 13.77
CA ILE A 192 -9.06 -31.86 12.99
C ILE A 192 -8.57 -31.82 11.54
N HIS A 193 -7.95 -32.89 11.07
CA HIS A 193 -7.44 -33.02 9.72
C HIS A 193 -8.47 -33.62 8.75
N ARG A 194 -8.56 -33.06 7.54
CA ARG A 194 -9.39 -33.62 6.48
C ARG A 194 -8.90 -35.00 6.09
N GLY A 195 -9.83 -35.89 5.74
CA GLY A 195 -9.51 -37.22 5.29
C GLY A 195 -8.99 -38.15 6.40
N ARG A 196 -9.01 -37.73 7.66
CA ARG A 196 -8.58 -38.54 8.81
C ARG A 196 -9.72 -38.77 9.78
N ILE A 197 -9.59 -39.83 10.57
CA ILE A 197 -10.39 -40.03 11.78
C ILE A 197 -9.66 -39.33 12.93
N ASN A 198 -10.30 -38.31 13.49
CA ASN A 198 -9.73 -37.40 14.47
C ASN A 198 -10.34 -37.66 15.87
N LYS A 199 -9.55 -37.42 16.91
CA LYS A 199 -10.03 -37.36 18.30
C LYS A 199 -10.71 -36.01 18.52
N VAL A 200 -12.04 -36.01 18.56
CA VAL A 200 -12.85 -34.79 18.73
C VAL A 200 -13.43 -34.75 20.14
N PRO A 201 -13.29 -33.65 20.90
CA PRO A 201 -13.93 -33.48 22.20
C PRO A 201 -15.43 -33.79 22.14
N VAL A 202 -15.93 -34.58 23.09
CA VAL A 202 -17.34 -35.02 23.11
C VAL A 202 -18.31 -33.83 23.11
N GLU A 203 -17.94 -32.74 23.78
CA GLU A 203 -18.71 -31.49 23.86
C GLU A 203 -18.90 -30.77 22.52
N ASP A 204 -17.94 -30.91 21.60
CA ASP A 204 -17.98 -30.30 20.27
C ASP A 204 -18.53 -31.24 19.19
N ALA A 205 -18.48 -32.55 19.44
CA ALA A 205 -18.84 -33.59 18.47
C ALA A 205 -20.22 -33.35 17.82
N HIS A 206 -21.26 -33.05 18.62
CA HIS A 206 -22.60 -32.81 18.08
C HIS A 206 -22.66 -31.59 17.15
N LYS A 207 -21.99 -30.49 17.51
CA LYS A 207 -21.98 -29.27 16.69
C LYS A 207 -21.22 -29.50 15.39
N LEU A 208 -20.08 -30.18 15.45
CA LEU A 208 -19.23 -30.49 14.30
C LEU A 208 -19.89 -31.48 13.32
N ILE A 209 -20.61 -32.49 13.83
CA ILE A 209 -21.41 -33.39 12.97
C ILE A 209 -22.44 -32.60 12.15
N LYS A 210 -23.08 -31.60 12.78
CA LYS A 210 -24.13 -30.81 12.13
C LYS A 210 -23.59 -29.70 11.24
N GLY A 211 -22.56 -28.99 11.68
CA GLY A 211 -22.03 -27.77 11.05
C GLY A 211 -20.90 -28.03 10.06
N GLU A 212 -20.13 -29.09 10.26
CA GLU A 212 -18.95 -29.44 9.43
C GLU A 212 -19.07 -30.83 8.80
N ALA A 213 -20.24 -31.46 8.90
CA ALA A 213 -20.55 -32.77 8.33
C ALA A 213 -19.59 -33.90 8.77
N LEU A 214 -19.00 -33.81 9.97
CA LEU A 214 -18.21 -34.92 10.53
C LEU A 214 -19.11 -36.14 10.73
N PHE A 215 -18.56 -37.34 10.55
CA PHE A 215 -19.28 -38.58 10.76
C PHE A 215 -18.41 -39.66 11.41
N SER A 216 -19.03 -40.67 12.03
CA SER A 216 -18.31 -41.79 12.63
C SER A 216 -18.07 -42.87 11.59
N MET A 217 -16.92 -43.54 11.66
CA MET A 217 -16.62 -44.71 10.86
C MET A 217 -16.59 -45.94 11.77
N ASP A 218 -17.57 -46.82 11.62
CA ASP A 218 -17.75 -47.97 12.50
C ASP A 218 -16.49 -48.83 12.59
N GLY A 219 -16.05 -49.12 13.82
CA GLY A 219 -14.93 -50.01 14.10
C GLY A 219 -13.54 -49.45 13.77
N GLN A 220 -13.42 -48.18 13.38
CA GLN A 220 -12.12 -47.54 13.11
C GLN A 220 -11.77 -46.52 14.20
N ALA A 221 -10.60 -46.70 14.80
CA ALA A 221 -10.07 -45.76 15.79
C ALA A 221 -9.31 -44.64 15.09
N GLY A 222 -9.43 -43.42 15.64
CA GLY A 222 -8.66 -42.27 15.20
C GLY A 222 -7.19 -42.36 15.62
N GLY A 223 -6.37 -41.49 15.00
CA GLY A 223 -4.99 -41.26 15.43
C GLY A 223 -4.92 -40.64 16.85
N PRO A 224 -3.71 -40.29 17.32
CA PRO A 224 -3.57 -39.54 18.56
C PRO A 224 -4.29 -38.19 18.46
N HIS A 225 -4.68 -37.65 19.62
CA HIS A 225 -5.11 -36.25 19.72
C HIS A 225 -3.93 -35.33 19.37
N GLU A 226 -4.20 -34.30 18.57
CA GLU A 226 -3.21 -33.30 18.18
C GLU A 226 -3.62 -31.92 18.73
N SER A 227 -2.71 -31.31 19.49
CA SER A 227 -2.89 -29.98 20.09
C SER A 227 -2.11 -28.92 19.33
N PHE A 228 -2.81 -27.92 18.80
CA PHE A 228 -2.20 -26.76 18.15
C PHE A 228 -1.24 -26.01 19.08
N THR A 229 -1.60 -25.79 20.34
CA THR A 229 -0.74 -25.07 21.29
C THR A 229 0.58 -25.80 21.53
N GLU A 230 0.55 -27.13 21.64
CA GLU A 230 1.76 -27.93 21.82
C GLU A 230 2.63 -27.95 20.56
N LEU A 231 2.00 -28.15 19.40
CA LEU A 231 2.69 -28.15 18.11
C LEU A 231 3.29 -26.77 17.79
N TYR A 232 2.58 -25.68 18.07
CA TYR A 232 3.06 -24.33 17.88
C TYR A 232 4.24 -24.01 18.80
N LYS A 233 4.19 -24.41 20.08
CA LYS A 233 5.35 -24.26 20.99
C LYS A 233 6.57 -25.02 20.51
N ALA A 234 6.37 -26.22 19.95
CA ALA A 234 7.45 -27.08 19.51
C ALA A 234 8.04 -26.67 18.15
N LYS A 235 7.21 -26.19 17.22
CA LYS A 235 7.60 -25.99 15.81
C LYS A 235 7.52 -24.52 15.37
N GLY A 236 6.82 -23.66 16.09
CA GLY A 236 6.47 -22.30 15.67
C GLY A 236 5.39 -22.30 14.57
N PRO A 237 5.28 -21.20 13.79
CA PRO A 237 4.28 -21.06 12.72
C PRO A 237 4.32 -22.13 11.62
N ARG A 238 5.39 -22.91 11.46
CA ARG A 238 5.37 -24.05 10.51
C ARG A 238 4.53 -25.23 10.99
N CYS A 239 3.95 -25.19 12.20
CA CYS A 239 3.31 -26.34 12.82
C CYS A 239 2.09 -26.90 12.06
N LEU A 240 1.43 -26.07 11.25
CA LEU A 240 0.30 -26.45 10.41
C LEU A 240 0.70 -26.84 8.97
N LEU A 241 1.99 -26.84 8.63
CA LEU A 241 2.47 -27.28 7.32
C LEU A 241 2.74 -28.79 7.28
N SER A 242 2.53 -29.40 6.11
CA SER A 242 3.00 -30.75 5.84
C SER A 242 4.48 -30.72 5.47
N ILE A 243 5.35 -31.35 6.27
CA ILE A 243 6.81 -31.32 6.05
C ILE A 243 7.25 -32.38 5.04
N SER A 244 6.48 -33.47 4.87
CA SER A 244 6.82 -34.59 3.98
C SER A 244 7.02 -34.19 2.51
N HIS A 245 6.49 -33.03 2.10
CA HIS A 245 6.63 -32.49 0.74
C HIS A 245 7.63 -31.35 0.65
N GLN A 246 8.46 -31.10 1.67
CA GLN A 246 9.42 -30.01 1.63
C GLN A 246 10.79 -30.41 1.11
N LYS A 247 11.26 -29.69 0.10
CA LYS A 247 12.62 -29.77 -0.42
C LYS A 247 13.46 -28.65 0.16
N VAL A 248 14.50 -29.02 0.91
CA VAL A 248 15.51 -28.07 1.39
C VAL A 248 16.47 -27.73 0.25
N ILE A 249 16.60 -26.44 -0.02
CA ILE A 249 17.49 -25.86 -1.01
C ILE A 249 18.60 -25.12 -0.24
N THR A 250 19.75 -25.76 -0.15
CA THR A 250 20.96 -25.17 0.43
C THR A 250 22.02 -24.95 -0.64
N SER A 251 23.01 -24.12 -0.32
CA SER A 251 24.20 -23.94 -1.13
C SER A 251 25.41 -23.83 -0.21
N PRO A 252 25.82 -24.95 0.40
CA PRO A 252 26.79 -24.97 1.48
C PRO A 252 28.16 -24.42 1.07
N ASP A 253 28.52 -24.54 -0.20
CA ASP A 253 29.83 -24.13 -0.73
C ASP A 253 29.90 -22.67 -1.22
N LEU A 254 28.78 -21.93 -1.22
CA LEU A 254 28.77 -20.54 -1.69
C LEU A 254 29.44 -19.59 -0.70
N VAL A 255 30.41 -18.80 -1.17
CA VAL A 255 30.96 -17.68 -0.39
C VAL A 255 29.87 -16.60 -0.25
N PRO A 256 29.54 -16.12 0.96
CA PRO A 256 28.48 -15.13 1.16
C PRO A 256 28.82 -13.79 0.48
N ASP A 257 27.91 -13.30 -0.34
CA ASP A 257 27.98 -11.97 -0.96
C ASP A 257 27.07 -11.00 -0.21
N PHE A 258 27.65 -10.31 0.77
CA PHE A 258 26.93 -9.35 1.62
C PHE A 258 26.45 -8.09 0.90
N SER A 259 26.84 -7.86 -0.36
CA SER A 259 26.30 -6.74 -1.14
C SER A 259 24.79 -6.86 -1.35
N ALA A 260 24.26 -8.10 -1.31
CA ALA A 260 22.83 -8.39 -1.40
C ALA A 260 22.00 -7.70 -0.29
N LEU A 261 22.59 -7.42 0.87
CA LEU A 261 21.90 -6.73 1.98
C LEU A 261 21.64 -5.24 1.69
N ASN A 262 22.24 -4.68 0.65
CA ASN A 262 22.09 -3.25 0.32
C ASN A 262 20.87 -2.96 -0.56
N THR A 263 20.27 -3.98 -1.19
CA THR A 263 19.20 -3.82 -2.19
C THR A 263 17.85 -4.36 -1.72
N ILE A 264 17.74 -4.81 -0.48
CA ILE A 264 16.50 -5.36 0.09
C ILE A 264 15.52 -4.25 0.51
N SER A 265 14.23 -4.57 0.50
CA SER A 265 13.16 -3.70 0.99
C SER A 265 13.30 -3.40 2.48
N ARG A 266 12.61 -2.36 2.95
CA ARG A 266 12.57 -2.02 4.39
C ARG A 266 11.95 -3.15 5.21
N ASP A 267 10.93 -3.80 4.68
CA ASP A 267 10.15 -4.81 5.39
C ASP A 267 10.95 -6.10 5.54
N LEU A 268 11.57 -6.58 4.46
CA LEU A 268 12.51 -7.72 4.52
C LEU A 268 13.71 -7.41 5.42
N LYS A 269 14.25 -6.19 5.38
CA LYS A 269 15.31 -5.77 6.32
C LYS A 269 14.85 -5.88 7.78
N ASN A 270 13.66 -5.38 8.10
CA ASN A 270 13.13 -5.46 9.46
C ASN A 270 12.87 -6.92 9.87
N ARG A 271 12.37 -7.74 8.95
CA ARG A 271 12.14 -9.17 9.18
C ARG A 271 13.43 -9.92 9.50
N LEU A 272 14.52 -9.65 8.76
CA LEU A 272 15.84 -10.23 9.06
C LEU A 272 16.36 -9.78 10.42
N ILE A 273 16.22 -8.50 10.75
CA ILE A 273 16.61 -7.97 12.06
C ILE A 273 15.81 -8.65 13.18
N ASP A 274 14.48 -8.72 13.06
CA ASP A 274 13.60 -9.38 14.03
C ASP A 274 13.96 -10.87 14.18
N THR A 275 14.21 -11.57 13.07
CA THR A 275 14.61 -12.99 13.11
C THR A 275 15.86 -13.19 13.96
N ILE A 276 16.85 -12.30 13.83
CA ILE A 276 18.09 -12.36 14.60
C ILE A 276 17.85 -11.96 16.06
N GLU A 277 17.23 -10.81 16.30
CA GLU A 277 17.07 -10.23 17.64
C GLU A 277 16.12 -11.04 18.53
N SER A 278 15.03 -11.54 17.95
CA SER A 278 14.05 -12.41 18.60
C SER A 278 14.50 -13.87 18.65
N LYS A 279 15.72 -14.18 18.19
CA LYS A 279 16.32 -15.53 18.15
C LYS A 279 15.46 -16.58 17.45
N LYS A 280 14.68 -16.16 16.45
CA LYS A 280 13.84 -17.08 15.65
C LYS A 280 14.73 -17.96 14.78
N ASP A 281 14.38 -19.22 14.67
CA ASP A 281 15.12 -20.18 13.82
C ASP A 281 14.99 -19.86 12.33
N TYR A 282 13.83 -19.32 11.93
CA TYR A 282 13.45 -19.05 10.55
C TYR A 282 12.44 -17.90 10.49
N PHE A 283 12.14 -17.47 9.28
CA PHE A 283 10.93 -16.71 8.94
C PHE A 283 10.29 -17.33 7.70
N MET A 284 9.03 -17.00 7.43
CA MET A 284 8.29 -17.56 6.30
C MET A 284 7.82 -16.45 5.38
N LEU A 285 7.76 -16.73 4.08
CA LEU A 285 7.13 -15.85 3.11
C LEU A 285 6.19 -16.65 2.22
N THR A 286 5.01 -16.10 2.01
CA THR A 286 4.02 -16.61 1.05
C THR A 286 4.14 -15.85 -0.27
N GLY A 287 4.23 -16.57 -1.38
CA GLY A 287 4.32 -15.98 -2.71
C GLY A 287 5.45 -16.57 -3.55
N SER A 288 5.52 -16.15 -4.80
CA SER A 288 6.47 -16.63 -5.78
C SER A 288 7.48 -15.55 -6.17
N ASN A 289 8.62 -15.99 -6.68
CA ASN A 289 9.58 -15.10 -7.31
C ASN A 289 8.93 -14.44 -8.54
N ARG A 290 9.19 -13.15 -8.77
CA ARG A 290 8.68 -12.44 -9.96
C ARG A 290 9.25 -12.98 -11.28
N GLU A 291 10.40 -13.63 -11.23
CA GLU A 291 11.04 -14.29 -12.37
C GLU A 291 10.41 -15.67 -12.68
N ASP A 292 9.53 -16.18 -11.80
CA ASP A 292 8.87 -17.46 -11.99
C ASP A 292 7.64 -17.31 -12.90
N GLU A 293 7.74 -17.79 -14.14
CA GLU A 293 6.65 -17.76 -15.13
C GLU A 293 5.40 -18.53 -14.68
N TYR A 294 5.57 -19.52 -13.78
CA TYR A 294 4.48 -20.33 -13.21
C TYR A 294 4.10 -19.85 -11.80
N GLY A 295 4.69 -18.75 -11.35
CA GLY A 295 4.50 -18.15 -10.05
C GLY A 295 3.11 -17.54 -9.90
N CYS A 296 2.38 -18.01 -8.88
CA CYS A 296 0.98 -17.65 -8.69
C CYS A 296 0.77 -16.30 -7.98
N CYS A 297 1.73 -15.86 -7.16
CA CYS A 297 1.63 -14.63 -6.39
C CYS A 297 3.00 -13.93 -6.35
N PRO A 298 3.37 -13.18 -7.40
CA PRO A 298 4.68 -12.53 -7.46
C PRO A 298 4.89 -11.58 -6.27
N SER A 299 5.93 -11.83 -5.48
CA SER A 299 6.28 -11.05 -4.29
C SER A 299 7.70 -10.49 -4.39
N ASP A 300 7.84 -9.20 -4.09
CA ASP A 300 9.16 -8.55 -4.02
C ASP A 300 10.02 -9.12 -2.90
N GLU A 301 9.43 -9.40 -1.73
CA GLU A 301 10.16 -9.98 -0.61
C GLU A 301 10.65 -11.38 -0.93
N VAL A 302 9.81 -12.23 -1.54
CA VAL A 302 10.21 -13.59 -1.97
C VAL A 302 11.33 -13.50 -3.01
N THR A 303 11.20 -12.61 -3.99
CA THR A 303 12.23 -12.40 -5.02
C THR A 303 13.57 -11.98 -4.41
N MET A 304 13.54 -11.07 -3.43
CA MET A 304 14.74 -10.61 -2.72
C MET A 304 15.32 -11.68 -1.79
N ALA A 305 14.48 -12.45 -1.09
CA ALA A 305 14.91 -13.55 -0.22
C ALA A 305 15.54 -14.69 -1.03
N ASP A 306 14.99 -15.00 -2.19
CA ASP A 306 15.55 -15.95 -3.16
C ASP A 306 16.90 -15.49 -3.69
N HIS A 307 17.00 -14.20 -4.03
CA HIS A 307 18.28 -13.62 -4.41
C HIS A 307 19.30 -13.74 -3.27
N MET A 308 18.92 -13.48 -2.02
CA MET A 308 19.79 -13.68 -0.85
C MET A 308 20.21 -15.15 -0.65
N ALA A 309 19.32 -16.10 -0.90
CA ALA A 309 19.66 -17.52 -0.88
C ALA A 309 20.71 -17.86 -1.95
N ARG A 310 20.52 -17.38 -3.20
CA ARG A 310 21.49 -17.50 -4.30
C ARG A 310 22.83 -16.81 -4.01
N LYS A 311 22.85 -15.83 -3.10
CA LYS A 311 24.05 -15.09 -2.65
C LYS A 311 24.70 -15.68 -1.39
N GLY A 312 24.23 -16.83 -0.91
CA GLY A 312 24.81 -17.49 0.26
C GLY A 312 24.56 -16.76 1.58
N ILE A 313 23.49 -15.95 1.66
CA ILE A 313 23.07 -15.28 2.90
C ILE A 313 21.98 -16.08 3.61
N LEU A 314 21.03 -16.61 2.85
CA LEU A 314 19.93 -17.44 3.34
C LEU A 314 20.02 -18.87 2.81
N SER A 315 19.22 -19.75 3.39
CA SER A 315 18.85 -21.06 2.88
C SER A 315 17.32 -21.16 2.92
N ALA A 316 16.75 -21.94 2.00
CA ALA A 316 15.30 -22.01 1.84
C ALA A 316 14.81 -23.46 1.90
N SER A 317 13.62 -23.68 2.45
CA SER A 317 12.86 -24.91 2.32
C SER A 317 11.49 -24.58 1.73
N ARG A 318 11.12 -25.30 0.68
CA ARG A 318 9.85 -25.08 -0.03
C ARG A 318 9.10 -26.37 -0.18
N GLU A 319 7.79 -26.29 -0.11
CA GLU A 319 6.94 -27.38 -0.57
C GLU A 319 7.23 -27.66 -2.06
N THR A 320 7.26 -28.92 -2.46
CA THR A 320 7.35 -29.34 -3.85
C THR A 320 6.02 -28.99 -4.53
N ALA A 321 5.85 -27.72 -4.89
CA ALA A 321 4.62 -27.23 -5.46
C ALA A 321 4.40 -27.84 -6.86
N THR A 322 3.17 -28.27 -7.13
CA THR A 322 2.65 -28.37 -8.48
C THR A 322 2.53 -26.94 -9.05
N ALA A 323 2.65 -26.79 -10.37
CA ALA A 323 2.58 -25.48 -11.00
C ALA A 323 1.29 -24.75 -10.58
N GLU A 324 1.37 -23.43 -10.40
CA GLU A 324 0.23 -22.53 -10.13
C GLU A 324 -0.33 -22.52 -8.69
N VAL A 325 0.37 -23.07 -7.69
CA VAL A 325 0.02 -22.88 -6.27
C VAL A 325 0.80 -21.71 -5.68
N CYS A 326 0.23 -20.97 -4.72
CA CYS A 326 0.97 -19.97 -3.93
C CYS A 326 1.98 -20.68 -3.03
N PRO A 327 3.30 -20.67 -3.35
CA PRO A 327 4.24 -21.42 -2.56
C PRO A 327 4.48 -20.68 -1.25
N LEU A 328 4.61 -21.46 -0.19
CA LEU A 328 5.08 -20.97 1.09
C LEU A 328 6.53 -21.43 1.27
N THR A 329 7.43 -20.48 1.52
CA THR A 329 8.86 -20.74 1.68
C THR A 329 9.30 -20.43 3.09
N ILE A 330 10.00 -21.39 3.71
CA ILE A 330 10.69 -21.19 4.99
C ILE A 330 12.12 -20.75 4.68
N TYR A 331 12.54 -19.62 5.21
CA TYR A 331 13.92 -19.12 5.09
C TYR A 331 14.61 -19.17 6.45
N ALA A 332 15.84 -19.67 6.45
CA ALA A 332 16.78 -19.56 7.57
C ALA A 332 18.08 -18.93 7.08
N PHE A 333 19.00 -18.52 7.96
CA PHE A 333 20.30 -18.10 7.49
C PHE A 333 21.06 -19.27 6.88
N ARG A 334 22.08 -18.95 6.09
CA ARG A 334 22.88 -19.94 5.37
C ARG A 334 23.27 -21.10 6.27
N ASN A 335 23.04 -22.32 5.77
CA ASN A 335 23.40 -23.59 6.41
C ASN A 335 22.70 -23.87 7.76
N GLU A 336 21.76 -23.04 8.18
CA GLU A 336 21.06 -23.25 9.44
C GLU A 336 19.87 -24.21 9.31
N ILE A 337 19.37 -24.46 8.10
CA ILE A 337 18.24 -25.36 7.85
C ILE A 337 18.71 -26.66 7.21
N SER A 338 18.25 -27.79 7.74
CA SER A 338 18.42 -29.11 7.16
C SER A 338 17.14 -29.95 7.32
N SER A 339 17.04 -31.05 6.58
CA SER A 339 15.94 -32.02 6.72
C SER A 339 16.49 -33.36 7.18
N LYS A 340 15.87 -33.93 8.21
CA LYS A 340 16.17 -35.27 8.72
C LYS A 340 14.85 -35.94 9.12
N ASP A 341 14.62 -37.17 8.65
CA ASP A 341 13.42 -37.96 8.95
C ASP A 341 12.12 -37.16 8.72
N GLU A 342 12.01 -36.50 7.55
CA GLU A 342 10.89 -35.63 7.17
C GLU A 342 10.59 -34.49 8.16
N ASN A 343 11.59 -34.09 8.95
CA ASN A 343 11.51 -32.97 9.86
C ASN A 343 12.61 -31.96 9.58
N LEU A 344 12.23 -30.68 9.57
CA LEU A 344 13.20 -29.59 9.52
C LEU A 344 13.93 -29.45 10.85
N GLN A 345 15.26 -29.35 10.77
CA GLN A 345 16.14 -29.05 11.88
C GLN A 345 16.83 -27.71 11.65
N PHE A 346 16.99 -26.97 12.76
CA PHE A 346 17.61 -25.65 12.75
C PHE A 346 18.83 -25.63 13.65
N ASN A 347 19.94 -25.10 13.13
CA ASN A 347 21.19 -24.92 13.88
C ASN A 347 21.73 -23.52 13.62
N GLN A 348 21.49 -22.60 14.55
CA GLN A 348 21.83 -21.19 14.38
C GLN A 348 23.34 -20.95 14.44
N ASP A 349 23.87 -20.25 13.43
CA ASP A 349 25.24 -19.72 13.43
C ASP A 349 25.22 -18.28 13.95
N GLN A 350 25.45 -18.13 15.26
CA GLN A 350 25.42 -16.82 15.91
C GLN A 350 26.46 -15.84 15.35
N ASN A 351 27.64 -16.32 14.98
CA ASN A 351 28.69 -15.47 14.44
C ASN A 351 28.25 -14.88 13.09
N PHE A 352 27.67 -15.73 12.23
CA PHE A 352 27.16 -15.30 10.94
C PHE A 352 25.97 -14.34 11.09
N ARG A 353 25.02 -14.65 11.97
CA ARG A 353 23.87 -13.77 12.27
C ARG A 353 24.31 -12.41 12.80
N GLU A 354 25.29 -12.35 13.71
CA GLU A 354 25.85 -11.09 14.21
C GLU A 354 26.54 -10.27 13.11
N GLU A 355 27.26 -10.92 12.20
CA GLU A 355 27.85 -10.26 11.03
C GLU A 355 26.76 -9.63 10.14
N VAL A 356 25.71 -10.39 9.81
CA VAL A 356 24.57 -9.90 9.04
C VAL A 356 23.90 -8.72 9.76
N LEU A 357 23.62 -8.84 11.06
CA LEU A 357 22.99 -7.80 11.87
C LEU A 357 23.82 -6.52 11.87
N SER A 358 25.14 -6.64 12.04
CA SER A 358 26.04 -5.49 12.04
C SER A 358 25.94 -4.72 10.71
N ARG A 359 25.86 -5.42 9.58
CA ARG A 359 25.76 -4.83 8.24
C ARG A 359 24.38 -4.22 8.00
N LEU A 360 23.30 -4.90 8.40
CA LEU A 360 21.94 -4.38 8.33
C LEU A 360 21.79 -3.07 9.12
N LYS A 361 22.39 -2.99 10.32
CA LYS A 361 22.37 -1.79 11.17
C LYS A 361 23.34 -0.69 10.70
N LYS A 362 24.45 -1.06 10.04
CA LYS A 362 25.44 -0.11 9.52
C LYS A 362 24.93 0.71 8.34
N ASN A 363 23.91 0.22 7.63
CA ASN A 363 23.15 1.02 6.64
C ASN A 363 22.20 2.00 7.35
N ASN A 364 22.79 3.05 7.90
CA ASN A 364 22.12 4.25 8.35
C ASN A 364 22.11 5.24 7.17
N PRO A 365 21.01 5.39 6.39
CA PRO A 365 20.89 6.46 5.39
C PRO A 365 20.95 7.86 6.05
N GLY A 366 20.99 7.91 7.39
CA GLY A 366 21.16 9.10 8.19
C GLY A 366 22.40 9.93 7.86
N LEU A 367 23.52 9.37 7.40
CA LEU A 367 24.69 10.20 7.05
C LEU A 367 24.44 11.00 5.76
N LEU A 368 23.93 10.36 4.70
CA LEU A 368 23.61 11.03 3.44
C LEU A 368 22.40 11.98 3.60
N LYS A 369 21.39 11.58 4.40
CA LYS A 369 20.25 12.44 4.77
C LYS A 369 20.65 13.59 5.70
N ALA A 370 21.63 13.41 6.58
CA ALA A 370 22.16 14.47 7.42
C ALA A 370 23.01 15.44 6.60
N ILE A 371 23.88 14.93 5.71
CA ILE A 371 24.68 15.78 4.81
C ILE A 371 23.77 16.62 3.91
N THR A 372 22.74 16.03 3.30
CA THR A 372 21.77 16.76 2.48
C THR A 372 20.94 17.75 3.30
N ARG A 373 20.50 17.38 4.51
CA ARG A 373 19.78 18.28 5.43
C ARG A 373 20.66 19.46 5.87
N TRP A 374 21.91 19.22 6.24
CA TRP A 374 22.86 20.28 6.60
C TRP A 374 23.24 21.15 5.41
N ALA A 375 23.40 20.58 4.21
CA ALA A 375 23.63 21.34 2.98
C ALA A 375 22.44 22.27 2.66
N LEU A 376 21.21 21.78 2.82
CA LEU A 376 19.98 22.59 2.69
C LEU A 376 19.90 23.69 3.76
N PHE A 377 20.21 23.38 5.02
CA PHE A 377 20.24 24.40 6.09
C PHE A 377 21.29 25.47 5.83
N ILE A 378 22.48 25.10 5.37
CA ILE A 378 23.53 26.05 4.99
C ILE A 378 23.08 26.91 3.81
N PHE A 379 22.46 26.31 2.78
CA PHE A 379 21.93 27.05 1.64
C PHE A 379 20.84 28.05 2.06
N VAL A 380 19.90 27.65 2.91
CA VAL A 380 18.85 28.53 3.45
C VAL A 380 19.46 29.63 4.34
N ALA A 381 20.43 29.30 5.19
CA ALA A 381 21.12 30.28 6.01
C ALA A 381 21.91 31.29 5.15
N LEU A 382 22.60 30.84 4.11
CA LEU A 382 23.37 31.69 3.20
C LEU A 382 22.44 32.61 2.39
N THR A 383 21.30 32.10 1.93
CA THR A 383 20.30 32.89 1.21
C THR A 383 19.61 33.92 2.11
N LEU A 384 19.28 33.56 3.36
CA LEU A 384 18.80 34.50 4.38
C LEU A 384 19.84 35.57 4.71
N LEU A 385 21.11 35.19 4.85
CA LEU A 385 22.21 36.12 5.12
C LEU A 385 22.41 37.11 3.95
N LEU A 386 22.36 36.62 2.70
CA LEU A 386 22.38 37.45 1.51
C LEU A 386 21.16 38.37 1.40
N ALA A 387 19.97 37.90 1.80
CA ALA A 387 18.76 38.72 1.86
C ALA A 387 18.90 39.83 2.91
N ILE A 388 19.42 39.53 4.11
CA ILE A 388 19.67 40.53 5.16
C ILE A 388 20.71 41.56 4.70
N VAL A 389 21.79 41.14 4.05
CA VAL A 389 22.79 42.08 3.50
C VAL A 389 22.18 42.98 2.40
N ARG A 390 21.25 42.47 1.60
CA ARG A 390 20.49 43.29 0.63
C ARG A 390 19.50 44.26 1.29
N ILE A 391 18.86 43.84 2.38
CA ILE A 391 17.89 44.67 3.12
C ILE A 391 18.62 45.76 3.94
N SER A 392 19.84 45.48 4.41
CA SER A 392 20.68 46.39 5.20
C SER A 392 21.62 47.26 4.35
N GLY A 393 21.63 47.10 3.02
CA GLY A 393 22.31 48.02 2.13
C GLY A 393 21.56 49.36 2.10
N PRO A 394 22.25 50.52 2.13
CA PRO A 394 21.58 51.80 2.09
C PRO A 394 20.90 51.98 0.72
N SER A 395 19.59 51.75 0.67
CA SER A 395 18.76 52.29 -0.40
C SER A 395 18.83 53.81 -0.26
N SER A 396 19.64 54.44 -1.10
CA SER A 396 19.67 55.89 -1.20
C SER A 396 18.33 56.33 -1.78
N PRO A 397 17.45 57.02 -1.03
CA PRO A 397 16.23 57.55 -1.62
C PRO A 397 16.62 58.54 -2.71
N LEU A 398 16.00 58.43 -3.88
CA LEU A 398 16.09 59.44 -4.94
C LEU A 398 15.80 60.80 -4.31
N GLN A 399 16.76 61.74 -4.38
CA GLN A 399 16.57 63.10 -3.88
C GLN A 399 15.33 63.72 -4.54
N ASN A 400 14.49 64.40 -3.76
CA ASN A 400 13.15 64.86 -4.19
C ASN A 400 13.14 65.67 -5.51
N ASN A 401 14.22 66.40 -5.84
CA ASN A 401 14.38 67.14 -7.09
C ASN A 401 14.47 66.24 -8.34
N GLU A 402 14.95 65.01 -8.19
CA GLU A 402 15.08 64.04 -9.29
C GLU A 402 13.72 63.49 -9.71
N LEU A 403 12.80 63.28 -8.75
CA LEU A 403 11.43 62.81 -9.02
C LEU A 403 10.59 63.85 -9.78
N TYR A 404 10.64 65.11 -9.35
CA TYR A 404 9.92 66.22 -9.98
C TYR A 404 10.34 66.40 -11.44
N THR A 405 11.65 66.31 -11.69
CA THR A 405 12.22 66.40 -13.05
C THR A 405 11.83 65.20 -13.90
N ARG A 406 11.94 63.99 -13.33
CA ARG A 406 11.68 62.72 -14.02
C ARG A 406 10.22 62.52 -14.42
N LEU A 407 9.28 63.02 -13.64
CA LEU A 407 7.86 63.02 -13.97
C LEU A 407 7.46 64.21 -14.87
N GLU A 408 8.43 65.02 -15.31
CA GLU A 408 8.22 66.19 -16.16
C GLU A 408 7.15 67.13 -15.59
N VAL A 409 7.20 67.39 -14.29
CA VAL A 409 6.18 68.19 -13.59
C VAL A 409 6.38 69.66 -13.94
N SER A 410 5.33 70.30 -14.44
CA SER A 410 5.43 71.66 -14.99
C SER A 410 5.08 72.80 -14.00
N ARG A 411 4.65 72.48 -12.78
CA ARG A 411 4.24 73.46 -11.76
C ARG A 411 4.76 73.05 -10.37
N PRO A 412 5.50 73.94 -9.66
CA PRO A 412 6.12 73.62 -8.36
C PRO A 412 5.16 73.14 -7.27
N ASN A 413 3.94 73.69 -7.27
CA ASN A 413 2.84 73.32 -6.40
C ASN A 413 1.75 72.67 -7.25
N SER A 414 1.74 71.35 -7.33
CA SER A 414 0.76 70.60 -8.12
C SER A 414 0.58 69.17 -7.62
N THR A 415 -0.52 68.55 -8.01
CA THR A 415 -0.79 67.12 -7.78
C THR A 415 -0.56 66.36 -9.08
N VAL A 416 0.13 65.23 -9.03
CA VAL A 416 0.45 64.39 -10.19
C VAL A 416 -0.16 63.02 -9.98
N LEU A 417 -1.08 62.63 -10.86
CA LEU A 417 -1.61 61.28 -10.94
C LEU A 417 -0.72 60.48 -11.89
N VAL A 418 -0.04 59.46 -11.38
CA VAL A 418 0.88 58.61 -12.15
C VAL A 418 0.29 57.22 -12.30
N LEU A 419 0.07 56.79 -13.53
CA LEU A 419 -0.24 55.40 -13.85
C LEU A 419 1.05 54.62 -14.09
N PHE A 420 1.38 53.74 -13.16
CA PHE A 420 2.45 52.76 -13.32
C PHE A 420 1.89 51.54 -14.07
N HIS A 421 2.54 51.16 -15.17
CA HIS A 421 2.12 50.01 -15.98
C HIS A 421 3.31 49.24 -16.54
N TYR A 422 3.12 47.97 -16.88
CA TYR A 422 4.13 47.20 -17.63
C TYR A 422 4.22 47.66 -19.08
N ASN A 423 5.38 47.43 -19.73
CA ASN A 423 5.62 47.78 -21.13
C ASN A 423 4.60 47.11 -22.06
N LYS A 424 4.24 45.86 -21.77
CA LYS A 424 3.09 45.19 -22.39
C LYS A 424 1.80 45.71 -21.77
N ARG A 425 1.13 46.66 -22.44
CA ARG A 425 -0.17 47.19 -22.00
C ARG A 425 -1.26 46.13 -22.10
N CYS A 426 -1.76 45.69 -20.94
CA CYS A 426 -2.91 44.79 -20.83
C CYS A 426 -4.24 45.59 -20.78
N GLU A 427 -5.36 44.88 -20.91
CA GLU A 427 -6.71 45.46 -20.83
C GLU A 427 -6.92 46.28 -19.55
N GLN A 428 -6.38 45.83 -18.42
CA GLN A 428 -6.45 46.53 -17.13
C GLN A 428 -5.77 47.90 -17.20
N CYS A 429 -4.55 47.97 -17.76
CA CYS A 429 -3.80 49.23 -17.91
C CYS A 429 -4.56 50.23 -18.77
N LEU A 430 -5.10 49.77 -19.90
CA LEU A 430 -5.86 50.61 -20.83
C LEU A 430 -7.16 51.12 -20.20
N THR A 431 -7.83 50.28 -19.43
CA THR A 431 -9.08 50.62 -18.74
C THR A 431 -8.85 51.63 -17.62
N MET A 432 -7.83 51.42 -16.78
CA MET A 432 -7.45 52.36 -15.73
C MET A 432 -7.03 53.72 -16.31
N GLU A 433 -6.29 53.73 -17.42
CA GLU A 433 -5.93 54.97 -18.13
C GLU A 433 -7.19 55.71 -18.60
N LYS A 434 -8.11 55.00 -19.27
CA LYS A 434 -9.38 55.58 -19.76
C LYS A 434 -10.16 56.21 -18.62
N TYR A 435 -10.42 55.48 -17.54
CA TYR A 435 -11.21 55.99 -16.42
C TYR A 435 -10.52 57.14 -15.70
N SER A 436 -9.19 57.10 -15.56
CA SER A 436 -8.43 58.22 -14.97
C SER A 436 -8.60 59.49 -15.79
N ARG A 437 -8.52 59.40 -17.12
CA ARG A 437 -8.72 60.54 -18.01
C ARG A 437 -10.15 61.07 -17.95
N GLU A 438 -11.14 60.20 -17.82
CA GLU A 438 -12.54 60.59 -17.67
C GLU A 438 -12.77 61.34 -16.34
N VAL A 439 -12.24 60.84 -15.21
CA VAL A 439 -12.33 61.56 -13.92
C VAL A 439 -11.66 62.94 -14.00
N LEU A 440 -10.46 63.01 -14.59
CA LEU A 440 -9.76 64.29 -14.73
C LEU A 440 -10.53 65.28 -15.59
N LYS A 441 -11.18 64.80 -16.66
CA LYS A 441 -11.99 65.63 -17.56
C LYS A 441 -13.31 66.07 -16.91
N ASP A 442 -14.00 65.17 -16.22
CA ASP A 442 -15.35 65.40 -15.71
C ASP A 442 -15.32 66.23 -14.42
N ASP A 443 -14.42 65.88 -13.48
CA ASP A 443 -14.39 66.48 -12.13
C ASP A 443 -13.29 67.54 -11.97
N PHE A 444 -12.20 67.46 -12.74
CA PHE A 444 -10.99 68.26 -12.54
C PHE A 444 -10.50 69.06 -13.76
N SER A 445 -11.33 69.23 -14.79
CA SER A 445 -10.91 69.85 -16.08
C SER A 445 -10.25 71.22 -15.92
N THR A 446 -10.77 72.07 -15.02
CA THR A 446 -10.19 73.39 -14.77
C THR A 446 -8.79 73.29 -14.13
N MET A 447 -8.59 72.34 -13.22
CA MET A 447 -7.31 72.13 -12.55
C MET A 447 -6.29 71.49 -13.50
N GLU A 448 -6.74 70.59 -14.37
CA GLU A 448 -5.88 69.99 -15.41
C GLU A 448 -5.42 71.05 -16.43
N GLN A 449 -6.33 71.93 -16.88
CA GLN A 449 -5.98 73.06 -17.78
C GLN A 449 -4.98 74.02 -17.13
N LYS A 450 -5.10 74.27 -15.83
CA LYS A 450 -4.16 75.10 -15.04
C LYS A 450 -2.89 74.36 -14.61
N LYS A 451 -2.74 73.09 -15.00
CA LYS A 451 -1.65 72.17 -14.60
C LYS A 451 -1.49 72.04 -13.07
N GLU A 452 -2.58 72.24 -12.34
CA GLU A 452 -2.70 72.01 -10.89
C GLU A 452 -2.80 70.52 -10.61
N ILE A 453 -3.44 69.78 -11.53
CA ILE A 453 -3.38 68.33 -11.60
C ILE A 453 -2.75 67.94 -12.94
N GLN A 454 -1.85 66.95 -12.92
CA GLN A 454 -1.17 66.47 -14.12
C GLN A 454 -1.22 64.93 -14.17
N PHE A 455 -1.53 64.35 -15.32
CA PHE A 455 -1.48 62.90 -15.51
C PHE A 455 -0.15 62.47 -16.14
N ARG A 456 0.48 61.43 -15.60
CA ARG A 456 1.72 60.84 -16.11
C ARG A 456 1.63 59.32 -16.17
N GLN A 457 2.44 58.73 -17.02
CA GLN A 457 2.55 57.28 -17.16
C GLN A 457 4.00 56.87 -17.00
N VAL A 458 4.23 55.76 -16.29
CA VAL A 458 5.57 55.21 -16.05
C VAL A 458 5.57 53.73 -16.38
N VAL A 459 6.54 53.32 -17.21
CA VAL A 459 6.75 51.91 -17.59
C VAL A 459 7.58 51.22 -16.51
N MET A 460 6.96 50.36 -15.72
CA MET A 460 7.53 49.78 -14.50
C MET A 460 8.72 48.85 -14.72
N ASP A 461 8.73 48.12 -15.84
CA ASP A 461 9.72 47.08 -16.17
C ASP A 461 10.95 47.62 -16.92
N LEU A 462 11.07 48.94 -17.11
CA LEU A 462 12.30 49.55 -17.60
C LEU A 462 13.34 49.64 -16.47
N PRO A 463 14.61 49.24 -16.70
CA PRO A 463 15.66 49.26 -15.68
C PRO A 463 15.83 50.63 -15.01
N GLU A 464 15.69 51.73 -15.76
CA GLU A 464 15.78 53.06 -15.20
C GLU A 464 14.71 53.32 -14.13
N ASN A 465 13.49 52.79 -14.28
CA ASN A 465 12.33 53.07 -13.41
C ASN A 465 12.29 52.19 -12.16
N ARG A 466 13.20 51.22 -12.02
CA ARG A 466 13.23 50.27 -10.90
C ARG A 466 13.26 50.95 -9.53
N THR A 467 14.10 51.97 -9.36
CA THR A 467 14.21 52.72 -8.10
C THR A 467 12.92 53.47 -7.75
N LEU A 468 12.14 53.88 -8.76
CA LEU A 468 10.86 54.54 -8.58
C LEU A 468 9.73 53.54 -8.24
N VAL A 469 9.75 52.35 -8.84
CA VAL A 469 8.85 51.24 -8.53
C VAL A 469 9.07 50.74 -7.10
N ASP A 470 10.33 50.56 -6.71
CA ASP A 470 10.72 50.13 -5.36
C ASP A 470 10.33 51.18 -4.30
N ARG A 471 10.44 52.49 -4.60
CA ARG A 471 10.05 53.60 -3.70
C ARG A 471 8.59 53.51 -3.24
N TYR A 472 7.69 53.11 -4.13
CA TYR A 472 6.25 53.00 -3.85
C TYR A 472 5.78 51.56 -3.57
N GLY A 473 6.70 50.58 -3.52
CA GLY A 473 6.36 49.18 -3.22
C GLY A 473 5.45 48.51 -4.25
N LEU A 474 5.54 48.91 -5.53
CA LEU A 474 4.58 48.49 -6.55
C LEU A 474 4.92 47.09 -7.10
N VAL A 475 3.97 46.17 -7.01
CA VAL A 475 4.10 44.79 -7.54
C VAL A 475 3.24 44.53 -8.78
N THR A 476 2.37 45.48 -9.14
CA THR A 476 1.47 45.42 -10.30
C THR A 476 1.14 46.83 -10.80
N SER A 477 0.36 46.94 -11.88
CA SER A 477 -0.08 48.22 -12.43
C SER A 477 -0.99 48.96 -11.46
N THR A 478 -0.60 50.17 -11.06
CA THR A 478 -1.22 50.91 -9.94
C THR A 478 -1.19 52.41 -10.22
N LEU A 479 -2.21 53.12 -9.76
CA LEU A 479 -2.22 54.59 -9.72
C LEU A 479 -1.57 55.10 -8.44
N VAL A 480 -0.72 56.11 -8.57
CA VAL A 480 -0.11 56.83 -7.44
C VAL A 480 -0.41 58.32 -7.59
N ILE A 481 -0.93 58.96 -6.53
CA ILE A 481 -1.12 60.40 -6.47
C ILE A 481 0.04 61.00 -5.69
N ILE A 482 0.73 61.96 -6.28
CA ILE A 482 1.88 62.64 -5.68
C ILE A 482 1.59 64.13 -5.60
N LYS A 483 1.61 64.72 -4.41
CA LYS A 483 1.50 66.17 -4.23
C LYS A 483 2.89 66.76 -4.08
N PHE A 484 3.17 67.77 -4.90
CA PHE A 484 4.39 68.57 -4.82
C PHE A 484 4.10 69.91 -4.15
N GLN A 485 4.99 70.32 -3.25
CA GLN A 485 5.09 71.67 -2.72
C GLN A 485 6.52 72.16 -2.89
N ASN A 486 6.70 73.31 -3.54
CA ASN A 486 8.01 73.89 -3.88
C ASN A 486 8.94 72.89 -4.59
N MET A 487 8.39 72.07 -5.50
CA MET A 487 9.08 70.99 -6.23
C MET A 487 9.51 69.80 -5.35
N GLU A 488 9.21 69.80 -4.06
CA GLU A 488 9.44 68.69 -3.16
C GLU A 488 8.18 67.84 -3.00
N GLU A 489 8.35 66.53 -2.85
CA GLU A 489 7.26 65.60 -2.56
C GLU A 489 6.74 65.87 -1.14
N ASP A 490 5.48 66.30 -1.05
CA ASP A 490 4.80 66.65 0.21
C ASP A 490 3.95 65.50 0.73
N SER A 491 3.17 64.88 -0.15
CA SER A 491 2.36 63.72 0.21
C SER A 491 2.19 62.76 -0.97
N ILE A 492 2.11 61.47 -0.65
CA ILE A 492 1.90 60.40 -1.62
C ILE A 492 0.67 59.60 -1.21
N ARG A 493 -0.09 59.15 -2.19
CA ARG A 493 -1.13 58.15 -2.01
C ARG A 493 -1.04 57.07 -3.08
N VAL A 494 -0.74 55.84 -2.66
CA VAL A 494 -0.75 54.67 -3.54
C VAL A 494 -2.15 54.07 -3.53
N LEU A 495 -2.78 53.96 -4.70
CA LEU A 495 -4.13 53.44 -4.85
C LEU A 495 -4.08 51.92 -5.06
N ASP A 496 -3.71 51.18 -4.02
CA ASP A 496 -3.50 49.72 -4.08
C ASP A 496 -4.73 48.90 -4.49
N ARG A 497 -5.93 49.50 -4.45
CA ARG A 497 -7.17 48.87 -4.94
C ARG A 497 -7.55 49.23 -6.37
N SER A 498 -6.81 50.13 -7.01
CA SER A 498 -7.12 50.61 -8.36
C SER A 498 -7.15 49.48 -9.40
N TRP A 499 -6.22 48.51 -9.31
CA TRP A 499 -6.22 47.33 -10.18
C TRP A 499 -7.39 46.38 -9.89
N ALA A 500 -7.87 46.26 -8.65
CA ALA A 500 -8.98 45.37 -8.30
C ALA A 500 -10.34 45.93 -8.77
N LEU A 501 -10.43 47.26 -8.92
CA LEU A 501 -11.63 47.96 -9.33
C LEU A 501 -11.67 48.26 -10.84
N PHE A 502 -10.69 47.82 -11.62
CA PHE A 502 -10.60 48.19 -13.05
C PHE A 502 -11.84 47.79 -13.88
N ASN A 503 -12.55 46.73 -13.48
CA ASN A 503 -13.77 46.26 -14.14
C ASN A 503 -15.06 46.83 -13.51
N GLN A 504 -14.94 47.65 -12.48
CA GLN A 504 -16.03 48.29 -11.74
C GLN A 504 -15.95 49.81 -11.98
N GLU A 505 -16.41 50.25 -13.15
CA GLU A 505 -16.24 51.64 -13.62
C GLU A 505 -16.69 52.69 -12.60
N LYS A 506 -17.88 52.53 -12.01
CA LYS A 506 -18.45 53.51 -11.08
C LYS A 506 -17.62 53.61 -9.81
N GLU A 507 -17.24 52.46 -9.26
CA GLU A 507 -16.46 52.33 -8.03
C GLU A 507 -15.04 52.86 -8.22
N PHE A 508 -14.41 52.58 -9.37
CA PHE A 508 -13.10 53.12 -9.72
C PHE A 508 -13.12 54.63 -9.82
N LYS A 509 -14.05 55.19 -10.60
CA LYS A 509 -14.16 56.65 -10.80
C LYS A 509 -14.45 57.37 -9.49
N LYS A 510 -15.38 56.83 -8.69
CA LYS A 510 -15.70 57.38 -7.36
C LYS A 510 -14.48 57.39 -6.45
N MET A 511 -13.76 56.27 -6.35
CA MET A 511 -12.54 56.18 -5.54
C MET A 511 -11.50 57.20 -5.99
N LEU A 512 -11.17 57.24 -7.29
CA LEU A 512 -10.16 58.17 -7.79
C LEU A 512 -10.55 59.65 -7.56
N SER A 513 -11.81 60.00 -7.79
CA SER A 513 -12.35 61.35 -7.55
C SER A 513 -12.21 61.75 -6.07
N GLU A 514 -12.61 60.87 -5.14
CA GLU A 514 -12.50 61.11 -3.70
C GLU A 514 -11.05 61.30 -3.25
N GLU A 515 -10.14 60.48 -3.78
CA GLU A 515 -8.72 60.54 -3.45
C GLU A 515 -8.06 61.83 -3.99
N LEU A 516 -8.42 62.26 -5.20
CA LEU A 516 -7.93 63.52 -5.77
C LEU A 516 -8.47 64.75 -5.03
N HIS A 517 -9.74 64.76 -4.62
CA HIS A 517 -10.30 65.84 -3.80
C HIS A 517 -9.59 65.96 -2.46
N GLN A 518 -9.34 64.84 -1.78
CA GLN A 518 -8.60 64.84 -0.51
C GLN A 518 -7.16 65.34 -0.68
N MET A 519 -6.48 64.93 -1.75
CA MET A 519 -5.09 65.35 -2.00
C MET A 519 -4.97 66.83 -2.40
N THR A 520 -5.93 67.34 -3.15
CA THR A 520 -5.98 68.74 -3.61
C THR A 520 -6.53 69.70 -2.57
N GLY A 521 -7.17 69.20 -1.51
CA GLY A 521 -7.72 70.00 -0.42
C GLY A 521 -9.02 70.71 -0.78
N GLN A 522 -9.77 70.19 -1.77
CA GLN A 522 -11.11 70.67 -2.10
C GLN A 522 -12.15 69.79 -1.39
N GLU A 523 -12.96 70.40 -0.51
CA GLU A 523 -14.20 69.77 -0.01
C GLU A 523 -15.25 69.77 -1.13
N ARG A 524 -16.02 68.67 -1.21
CA ARG A 524 -17.06 68.43 -2.24
C ARG A 524 -18.18 69.47 -2.21
#